data_AF-A0A924BCN0-F1
#
_entry.id   AF-A0A924BCN0-F1
#
_cell.length_a   1.000
_cell.length_b   1.000
_cell.length_c   1.000
_cell.angle_alpha   90.00
_cell.angle_beta   90.00
_cell.angle_gamma   90.00
#
_symmetry.space_group_name_H-M   'P 1'
#
loop_
_entity.id
_entity.type
_entity.pdbx_description
1 polymer ?
#
loop_
_entity_poly.entity_id
_entity_poly.type
_entity_poly.pdbx_seq_one_letter_code
_entity_poly.pdbx_strand_id
1 'polypeptide(L)' 'MTVNAPNTRFFALIPCAGNGSRAGTQGPKQYEPIAGRPMVMHTLAAFAAVKRIARTLVVVAQGDGFFSRNFAPVTAAA' A
#
# COMPACT_ATOMS: atom_id res chain seq x y z
N MET A 1 3.93 26.21 32.40
CA MET A 1 4.06 26.33 30.93
C MET A 1 4.22 24.92 30.37
N THR A 2 3.14 24.32 29.87
CA THR A 2 3.20 23.02 29.19
C THR A 2 3.54 23.28 27.73
N VAL A 3 4.72 22.85 27.29
CA VAL A 3 5.11 22.89 25.87
C VAL A 3 4.23 21.88 25.14
N ASN A 4 3.33 22.37 24.30
CA ASN A 4 2.50 21.54 23.43
C ASN A 4 3.43 20.91 22.39
N ALA A 5 3.80 19.64 22.56
CA ALA A 5 4.55 18.93 21.53
C ALA A 5 3.73 18.98 20.23
N PRO A 6 4.36 19.29 19.07
CA PRO A 6 3.63 19.28 17.81
C PRO A 6 2.97 17.91 17.63
N ASN A 7 1.71 17.91 17.17
CA ASN A 7 0.91 16.70 17.06
C ASN A 7 1.48 15.84 15.90
N THR A 8 2.48 15.01 16.21
CA THR A 8 3.26 14.24 15.22
C THR A 8 2.35 13.31 14.44
N ARG A 9 2.28 13.52 13.12
CA ARG A 9 1.49 12.69 12.21
C ARG A 9 2.36 11.60 11.61
N PHE A 10 1.87 10.36 11.62
CA PHE A 10 2.52 9.23 10.97
C PHE A 10 1.89 8.99 9.59
N PHE A 11 2.72 8.73 8.59
CA PHE A 11 2.30 8.38 7.25
C PHE A 11 2.98 7.08 6.84
N ALA A 12 2.28 6.26 6.05
CA ALA A 12 2.86 5.07 5.44
C ALA A 12 2.97 5.26 3.93
N LEU A 13 4.13 4.89 3.38
CA LEU A 13 4.37 4.80 1.94
C LEU A 13 4.69 3.35 1.62
N ILE A 14 3.86 2.71 0.79
CA ILE A 14 4.01 1.32 0.40
C ILE A 14 4.51 1.27 -1.06
N PRO A 15 5.80 1.01 -1.30
CA PRO A 15 6.33 0.87 -2.65
C PRO A 15 5.86 -0.45 -3.28
N CYS A 16 5.02 -0.35 -4.29
CA CYS A 16 4.41 -1.46 -5.03
C CYS A 16 4.62 -1.34 -6.55
N ALA A 17 5.62 -0.58 -7.00
CA ALA A 17 5.94 -0.40 -8.42
C ALA A 17 6.91 -1.45 -8.99
N GLY A 18 7.37 -2.39 -8.16
CA GLY A 18 8.30 -3.44 -8.59
C GLY A 18 7.63 -4.51 -9.45
N ASN A 19 8.37 -5.08 -10.39
CA ASN A 19 7.89 -6.18 -11.24
C ASN A 19 8.04 -7.57 -10.59
N GLY A 20 8.79 -7.71 -9.51
CA GLY A 20 8.99 -8.98 -8.83
C GLY A 20 9.77 -10.02 -9.64
N SER A 21 10.73 -9.63 -10.49
CA SER A 21 11.46 -10.52 -11.43
C SER A 21 12.06 -11.81 -10.83
N ARG A 22 12.38 -11.81 -9.54
CA ARG A 22 12.94 -12.98 -8.83
C ARG A 22 11.91 -13.83 -8.09
N ALA A 23 10.63 -13.43 -8.10
CA ALA A 23 9.59 -14.11 -7.35
C ALA A 23 9.08 -15.39 -8.03
N GLY A 24 9.38 -15.59 -9.33
CA GLY A 24 8.91 -16.75 -10.09
C GLY A 24 7.40 -16.73 -10.36
N THR A 25 6.78 -15.56 -10.26
CA THR A 25 5.33 -15.33 -10.38
C THR A 25 4.98 -14.99 -11.82
N GLN A 26 3.72 -15.21 -12.23
CA GLN A 26 3.29 -14.93 -13.61
C GLN A 26 3.13 -13.42 -13.87
N GLY A 27 2.88 -12.64 -12.82
CA GLY A 27 2.85 -11.19 -12.86
C GLY A 27 3.63 -10.55 -11.71
N PRO A 28 3.42 -9.23 -11.47
CA PRO A 28 4.02 -8.55 -10.34
C PRO A 28 3.63 -9.21 -9.01
N LYS A 29 4.65 -9.59 -8.22
CA LYS A 29 4.46 -10.41 -7.00
C LYS A 29 3.46 -9.85 -6.00
N GLN A 30 3.31 -8.52 -5.94
CA GLN A 30 2.40 -7.85 -5.02
C GLN A 30 0.91 -8.14 -5.30
N TYR A 31 0.59 -8.64 -6.50
CA TYR A 31 -0.77 -9.00 -6.89
C TYR A 31 -1.06 -10.50 -6.82
N GLU A 32 -0.04 -11.32 -6.60
CA GLU A 32 -0.22 -12.76 -6.45
C GLU A 32 -1.13 -13.08 -5.27
N PRO A 33 -2.08 -14.01 -5.45
CA PRO A 33 -3.00 -14.40 -4.39
C PRO A 33 -2.27 -15.21 -3.31
N ILE A 34 -2.42 -14.77 -2.06
CA ILE A 34 -2.05 -15.52 -0.87
C ILE A 34 -3.34 -15.78 -0.10
N ALA A 35 -3.70 -17.05 0.04
CA ALA A 35 -4.99 -17.46 0.62
C ALA A 35 -6.19 -16.75 -0.05
N GLY A 36 -6.18 -16.67 -1.38
CA GLY A 36 -7.25 -16.07 -2.19
C GLY A 36 -7.29 -14.53 -2.18
N ARG A 37 -6.36 -13.86 -1.50
CA ARG A 37 -6.27 -12.39 -1.46
C ARG A 37 -4.94 -11.91 -2.01
N PRO A 38 -4.90 -10.88 -2.88
CA PRO A 38 -3.64 -10.34 -3.39
C PRO A 38 -2.69 -9.95 -2.24
N MET A 39 -1.41 -10.28 -2.36
CA MET A 39 -0.38 -10.02 -1.34
C MET A 39 -0.46 -8.60 -0.76
N VAL A 40 -0.58 -7.59 -1.64
CA VAL A 40 -0.65 -6.18 -1.24
C VAL A 40 -1.85 -5.85 -0.34
N MET A 41 -2.96 -6.59 -0.47
CA MET A 41 -4.16 -6.38 0.35
C MET A 41 -3.97 -6.85 1.79
N HIS A 42 -3.06 -7.81 2.04
CA HIS A 42 -2.67 -8.18 3.39
C HIS A 42 -1.84 -7.07 4.04
N THR A 43 -0.91 -6.48 3.30
CA THR A 43 -0.12 -5.32 3.75
C THR A 43 -1.02 -4.13 4.07
N LEU A 44 -1.96 -3.79 3.17
CA LEU A 44 -2.88 -2.69 3.38
C LEU A 44 -3.77 -2.89 4.61
N ALA A 45 -4.27 -4.11 4.84
CA ALA A 45 -5.03 -4.43 6.03
C ALA A 45 -4.20 -4.23 7.31
N ALA A 46 -2.93 -4.64 7.31
CA ALA A 46 -2.04 -4.46 8.45
C ALA A 46 -1.81 -2.97 8.77
N PHE A 47 -1.54 -2.15 7.76
CA PHE A 47 -1.37 -0.70 7.95
C PHE A 47 -2.66 0.01 8.35
N ALA A 48 -3.80 -0.39 7.80
CA ALA A 48 -5.11 0.16 8.17
C ALA A 48 -5.48 -0.13 9.64
N ALA A 49 -4.97 -1.21 10.23
CA ALA A 49 -5.19 -1.53 11.64
C ALA A 49 -4.43 -0.58 12.60
N VAL A 50 -3.47 0.22 12.11
CA VAL A 50 -2.67 1.12 12.94
C VAL A 50 -3.32 2.50 13.02
N LYS A 51 -4.10 2.74 14.08
CA LYS A 51 -4.86 4.00 14.30
C LYS A 51 -4.02 5.29 14.29
N ARG A 52 -2.71 5.21 14.59
CA ARG A 52 -1.80 6.36 14.60
C ARG A 52 -1.37 6.82 13.20
N ILE A 53 -1.59 6.00 12.18
CA ILE A 53 -1.24 6.34 10.79
C ILE A 53 -2.34 7.24 10.23
N ALA A 54 -1.97 8.48 9.92
CA ALA A 54 -2.89 9.47 9.40
C ALA A 54 -3.34 9.14 7.97
N ARG A 55 -2.42 8.64 7.13
CA ARG A 55 -2.69 8.18 5.76
C ARG A 55 -1.67 7.13 5.31
N THR A 56 -2.12 6.24 4.43
CA THR A 56 -1.29 5.28 3.71
C THR A 56 -1.37 5.59 2.22
N LEU A 57 -0.22 5.72 1.57
CA LEU A 57 -0.10 5.90 0.13
C LEU A 57 0.54 4.64 -0.46
N VAL A 58 0.02 4.19 -1.59
CA VAL A 58 0.61 3.09 -2.37
C VAL A 58 1.22 3.67 -3.63
N VAL A 59 2.49 3.36 -3.87
CA VAL A 59 3.18 3.75 -5.09
C VAL A 59 3.15 2.60 -6.08
N VAL A 60 2.64 2.85 -7.28
CA VAL A 60 2.52 1.83 -8.33
C VAL A 60 3.30 2.24 -9.58
N ALA A 61 3.60 1.28 -10.45
CA ALA A 61 4.25 1.59 -11.71
C ALA A 61 3.30 2.38 -12.62
N GLN A 62 3.85 3.22 -13.51
CA GLN A 62 3.05 3.90 -14.52
C GLN A 62 2.27 2.87 -15.35
N GLY A 63 0.96 3.11 -15.53
CA GLY A 63 0.06 2.20 -16.25
C GLY A 63 -0.46 1.00 -15.44
N ASP A 64 -0.05 0.86 -14.18
CA ASP A 64 -0.58 -0.17 -13.30
C ASP A 64 -2.00 0.18 -12.82
N GLY A 65 -2.99 -0.44 -13.46
CA GLY A 65 -4.40 -0.25 -13.15
C GLY A 65 -4.97 -1.18 -12.08
N PHE A 66 -4.16 -1.92 -11.32
CA PHE A 66 -4.68 -2.90 -10.34
C PHE A 66 -5.65 -2.26 -9.34
N PHE A 67 -5.27 -1.16 -8.70
CA PHE A 67 -6.12 -0.51 -7.71
C PHE A 67 -7.36 0.13 -8.33
N SER A 68 -7.21 0.82 -9.47
CA SER A 68 -8.33 1.45 -10.17
C SER A 68 -9.40 0.46 -10.64
N ARG A 69 -9.01 -0.75 -11.01
CA ARG A 69 -9.94 -1.80 -11.48
C ARG A 69 -10.63 -2.55 -10.36
N ASN A 70 -9.95 -2.74 -9.23
CA ASN A 70 -10.39 -3.67 -8.19
C ASN A 70 -10.91 -2.98 -6.92
N PHE A 71 -10.63 -1.69 -6.72
CA PHE A 71 -10.96 -0.98 -5.47
C PHE A 71 -11.40 0.48 -5.72
N ALA A 72 -12.43 0.94 -5.00
CA ALA A 72 -12.82 2.35 -4.92
C ALA A 72 -11.66 3.21 -4.38
N PRO A 73 -11.61 4.55 -4.62
CA PRO A 73 -10.36 5.26 -4.86
C PRO A 73 -9.43 5.26 -3.64
N VAL A 74 -8.47 4.33 -3.66
CA VAL A 74 -7.21 4.46 -2.93
C VAL A 74 -6.45 5.59 -3.63
N THR A 75 -5.97 6.58 -2.88
CA THR A 75 -5.03 7.56 -3.43
C THR A 75 -3.70 6.85 -3.70
N ALA A 76 -3.55 6.31 -4.90
CA ALA A 76 -2.27 5.86 -5.43
C ALA A 76 -1.48 7.10 -5.83
N ALA A 77 -0.25 7.23 -5.34
CA ALA A 77 0.69 8.22 -5.83
C ALA A 77 1.53 7.52 -6.91
N ALA A 78 1.34 7.92 -8.17
CA ALA A 78 2.19 7.50 -9.28
C ALA A 78 3.45 8.37 -9.32
#